data_AF-A0A528FLT8-F1
#
_entry.id   AF-A0A528FLT8-F1
#
_cell.length_a   1.000
_cell.length_b   1.000
_cell.length_c   1.000
_cell.angle_alpha   90.00
_cell.angle_beta   90.00
_cell.angle_gamma   90.00
#
_symmetry.space_group_name_H-M   'P 1'
#
loop_
_entity.id
_entity.type
_entity.pdbx_description
1 polymer ?
#
loop_
_entity_poly.entity_id
_entity_poly.type
_entity_poly.pdbx_seq_one_letter_code
_entity_poly.pdbx_strand_id
1 'polypeptide(L)'
;AKMSRDDGLVLQIHPGSWRNHSPAVFRRFGRDKGFDIPTRTDYVTALRPLLDCVGLERDLTIILFTLDETSYARELAPLAGVYPALKLGPAWWFHDSPEGMRRFREMTTETAGFYNTVGFNDDTRAFPSIPARHDVARRVDCAFLARLVAEHRLREDEAHELAQELAYTLAKKAYRI
;
A
#
# COMPACT_ATOMS: atom_id res chain seq x y z
N ALA A 1 -14.38 6.83 -8.60
CA ALA A 1 -13.74 8.16 -8.69
C ALA A 1 -14.76 9.28 -8.74
N LYS A 2 -15.47 9.54 -9.86
CA LYS A 2 -16.53 10.58 -9.89
C LYS A 2 -17.65 10.29 -8.89
N MET A 3 -18.23 9.08 -8.92
CA MET A 3 -19.21 8.64 -7.91
C MET A 3 -18.65 8.68 -6.49
N SER A 4 -17.38 8.29 -6.31
CA SER A 4 -16.68 8.34 -5.03
C SER A 4 -16.55 9.75 -4.43
N ARG A 5 -16.65 10.80 -5.25
CA ARG A 5 -16.73 12.18 -4.75
C ARG A 5 -18.08 12.48 -4.13
N ASP A 6 -19.13 11.84 -4.63
CA ASP A 6 -20.51 12.07 -4.21
C ASP A 6 -20.85 11.22 -2.98
N ASP A 7 -20.44 9.95 -2.97
CA ASP A 7 -20.77 9.00 -1.90
C ASP A 7 -19.66 8.82 -0.84
N GLY A 8 -18.46 9.36 -1.10
CA GLY A 8 -17.34 9.29 -0.17
C GLY A 8 -16.64 7.93 -0.06
N LEU A 9 -16.91 6.98 -0.97
CA LEU A 9 -16.23 5.69 -0.97
C LEU A 9 -14.74 5.83 -1.30
N VAL A 10 -13.90 5.20 -0.47
CA VAL A 10 -12.46 5.11 -0.70
C VAL A 10 -12.18 4.15 -1.86
N LEU A 11 -11.45 4.63 -2.88
CA LEU A 11 -11.12 3.84 -4.06
C LEU A 11 -9.77 3.13 -3.88
N GLN A 12 -9.75 1.80 -3.87
CA GLN A 12 -8.50 1.03 -3.86
C GLN A 12 -8.21 0.46 -5.23
N ILE A 13 -6.98 0.63 -5.73
CA ILE A 13 -6.55 0.12 -7.04
C ILE A 13 -5.46 -0.93 -6.84
N HIS A 14 -5.75 -2.17 -7.23
CA HIS A 14 -4.87 -3.35 -7.12
C HIS A 14 -4.53 -3.91 -8.53
N PRO A 15 -3.61 -3.28 -9.28
CA PRO A 15 -3.24 -3.68 -10.63
C PRO A 15 -2.06 -4.67 -10.65
N GLY A 16 -1.68 -5.11 -11.86
CA GLY A 16 -0.39 -5.78 -12.07
C GLY A 16 -0.37 -7.29 -11.83
N SER A 17 -1.52 -7.95 -11.72
CA SER A 17 -1.61 -9.43 -11.65
C SER A 17 -2.07 -10.01 -12.98
N TRP A 18 -1.22 -10.81 -13.63
CA TRP A 18 -1.66 -11.69 -14.70
C TRP A 18 -2.28 -12.95 -14.09
N ARG A 19 -3.60 -12.94 -14.00
CA ARG A 19 -4.37 -14.02 -13.40
C ARG A 19 -4.50 -15.24 -14.31
N ASN A 20 -4.58 -16.42 -13.70
CA ASN A 20 -4.83 -17.71 -14.37
C ASN A 20 -3.77 -18.04 -15.45
N HIS A 21 -2.50 -17.75 -15.17
CA HIS A 21 -1.36 -17.90 -16.06
C HIS A 21 -1.13 -19.35 -16.54
N SER A 22 -1.69 -20.35 -15.85
CA SER A 22 -1.74 -21.75 -16.32
C SER A 22 -3.13 -22.08 -16.88
N PRO A 23 -3.30 -22.16 -18.21
CA PRO A 23 -4.58 -22.55 -18.81
C PRO A 23 -5.03 -23.95 -18.43
N ALA A 24 -4.08 -24.87 -18.23
CA ALA A 24 -4.37 -26.25 -17.85
C ALA A 24 -4.99 -26.32 -16.44
N VAL A 25 -4.42 -25.60 -15.48
CA VAL A 25 -4.94 -25.53 -14.12
C VAL A 25 -6.27 -24.77 -14.10
N PHE A 26 -6.36 -23.65 -14.81
CA PHE A 26 -7.58 -22.85 -14.88
C PHE A 26 -8.77 -23.66 -15.40
N ARG A 27 -8.59 -24.41 -16.50
CA ARG A 27 -9.66 -25.27 -17.04
C ARG A 27 -10.12 -26.34 -16.04
N ARG A 28 -9.22 -26.88 -15.22
CA ARG A 28 -9.54 -27.97 -14.29
C ARG A 28 -10.10 -27.49 -12.96
N PHE A 29 -9.61 -26.37 -12.44
CA PHE A 29 -9.84 -25.96 -11.05
C PHE A 29 -10.37 -24.53 -10.89
N GLY A 30 -10.48 -23.75 -11.97
CA GLY A 30 -10.94 -22.37 -11.93
C GLY A 30 -9.90 -21.39 -11.39
N ARG A 31 -10.40 -20.28 -10.82
CA ARG A 31 -9.61 -19.13 -10.32
C ARG A 31 -8.99 -19.39 -8.94
N ASP A 32 -8.08 -18.50 -8.55
CA ASP A 32 -7.47 -18.44 -7.21
C ASP A 32 -6.76 -19.74 -6.79
N LYS A 33 -6.03 -20.36 -7.74
CA LYS A 33 -5.25 -21.59 -7.51
C LYS A 33 -3.73 -21.37 -7.45
N GLY A 34 -3.30 -20.13 -7.24
CA GLY A 34 -1.88 -19.78 -7.13
C GLY A 34 -1.14 -19.61 -8.45
N PHE A 35 -1.84 -19.54 -9.59
CA PHE A 35 -1.27 -19.27 -10.92
C PHE A 35 -1.52 -17.83 -11.36
N ASP A 36 -1.38 -16.89 -10.44
CA ASP A 36 -1.55 -15.46 -10.68
C ASP A 36 -0.18 -14.80 -10.48
N ILE A 37 0.39 -14.22 -11.55
CA ILE A 37 1.80 -13.81 -11.59
C ILE A 37 1.90 -12.29 -11.70
N PRO A 38 2.72 -11.62 -10.87
CA PRO A 38 3.01 -10.20 -11.02
C PRO A 38 3.54 -9.83 -12.40
N THR A 39 3.14 -8.66 -12.89
CA THR A 39 3.66 -8.06 -14.13
C THR A 39 4.15 -6.65 -13.88
N ARG A 40 5.05 -6.16 -14.74
CA ARG A 40 5.45 -4.74 -14.76
C ARG A 40 4.21 -3.85 -14.88
N THR A 41 4.15 -2.80 -14.08
CA THR A 41 2.98 -1.91 -14.01
C THR A 41 3.42 -0.45 -14.16
N ASP A 42 2.73 0.31 -15.01
CA ASP A 42 2.94 1.75 -15.23
C ASP A 42 1.80 2.54 -14.57
N TYR A 43 2.13 3.41 -13.63
CA TYR A 43 1.21 4.30 -12.94
C TYR A 43 1.23 5.71 -13.52
N VAL A 44 2.39 6.20 -13.99
CA VAL A 44 2.55 7.58 -14.47
C VAL A 44 1.70 7.84 -15.69
N THR A 45 1.76 6.96 -16.70
CA THR A 45 0.94 7.11 -17.91
C THR A 45 -0.51 6.70 -17.63
N ALA A 46 -0.70 5.60 -16.92
CA ALA A 46 -2.02 4.99 -16.75
C ALA A 46 -2.97 5.82 -15.87
N LEU A 47 -2.44 6.48 -14.82
CA LEU A 47 -3.27 7.28 -13.92
C LEU A 47 -3.51 8.71 -14.41
N ARG A 48 -2.73 9.21 -15.38
CA ARG A 48 -2.82 10.61 -15.83
C ARG A 48 -4.25 11.06 -16.15
N PRO A 49 -5.06 10.36 -16.97
CA PRO A 49 -6.42 10.83 -17.27
C PRO A 49 -7.34 10.88 -16.06
N LEU A 50 -7.14 9.96 -15.10
CA LEU A 50 -7.88 9.95 -13.85
C LEU A 50 -7.46 11.14 -12.97
N LEU A 51 -6.16 11.38 -12.84
CA LEU A 51 -5.59 12.47 -12.04
C LEU A 51 -5.90 13.85 -12.63
N ASP A 52 -5.99 13.98 -13.95
CA ASP A 52 -6.45 15.20 -14.63
C ASP A 52 -7.90 15.55 -14.21
N CYS A 53 -8.72 14.53 -13.91
CA CYS A 53 -10.12 14.73 -13.52
C CYS A 53 -10.33 14.94 -12.03
N VAL A 54 -9.58 14.22 -11.17
CA VAL A 54 -9.87 14.16 -9.72
C VAL A 54 -8.63 14.18 -8.82
N GLY A 55 -7.42 14.29 -9.37
CA GLY A 55 -6.18 14.16 -8.60
C GLY A 55 -5.98 15.22 -7.53
N LEU A 56 -6.57 16.40 -7.71
CA LEU A 56 -6.50 17.53 -6.78
C LEU A 56 -7.69 17.61 -5.79
N GLU A 57 -8.63 16.67 -5.87
CA GLU A 57 -9.81 16.63 -5.00
C GLU A 57 -9.41 16.12 -3.61
N ARG A 58 -9.39 17.00 -2.61
CA ARG A 58 -8.92 16.67 -1.24
C ARG A 58 -9.84 15.73 -0.48
N ASP A 59 -11.14 15.75 -0.81
CA ASP A 59 -12.14 14.90 -0.17
C ASP A 59 -12.27 13.53 -0.84
N LEU A 60 -11.50 13.27 -1.90
CA LEU A 60 -11.39 11.97 -2.54
C LEU A 60 -10.16 11.24 -2.00
N THR A 61 -10.29 9.93 -1.74
CA THR A 61 -9.15 9.08 -1.34
C THR A 61 -9.03 7.92 -2.31
N ILE A 62 -7.87 7.84 -2.96
CA ILE A 62 -7.46 6.75 -3.85
C ILE A 62 -6.22 6.10 -3.26
N ILE A 63 -6.31 4.82 -2.93
CA ILE A 63 -5.20 4.05 -2.36
C ILE A 63 -4.62 3.16 -3.46
N LEU A 64 -3.34 3.36 -3.75
CA LEU A 64 -2.60 2.62 -4.77
C LEU A 64 -1.83 1.45 -4.14
N PHE A 65 -1.99 0.27 -4.71
CA PHE A 65 -1.22 -0.93 -4.40
C PHE A 65 -0.42 -1.37 -5.62
N THR A 66 0.60 -2.19 -5.43
CA THR A 66 1.43 -2.71 -6.53
C THR A 66 1.92 -4.12 -6.26
N LEU A 67 2.16 -4.88 -7.35
CA LEU A 67 2.95 -6.11 -7.33
C LEU A 67 4.36 -5.91 -7.93
N ASP A 68 4.70 -4.70 -8.35
CA ASP A 68 5.98 -4.33 -8.96
C ASP A 68 6.74 -3.36 -8.04
N GLU A 69 7.63 -3.88 -7.19
CA GLU A 69 8.39 -3.09 -6.21
C GLU A 69 9.28 -2.01 -6.87
N THR A 70 9.61 -2.16 -8.16
CA THR A 70 10.39 -1.14 -8.90
C THR A 70 9.63 0.17 -9.07
N SER A 71 8.31 0.15 -8.88
CA SER A 71 7.45 1.33 -8.93
C SER A 71 7.45 2.15 -7.63
N TYR A 72 7.91 1.62 -6.49
CA TYR A 72 7.83 2.30 -5.19
C TYR A 72 8.48 3.69 -5.20
N ALA A 73 9.80 3.75 -5.42
CA ALA A 73 10.54 5.01 -5.45
C ALA A 73 10.38 5.75 -6.79
N ARG A 74 10.17 5.00 -7.89
CA ARG A 74 10.17 5.54 -9.25
C ARG A 74 8.88 6.28 -9.60
N GLU A 75 7.73 5.80 -9.13
CA GLU A 75 6.42 6.32 -9.54
C GLU A 75 5.47 6.56 -8.37
N LEU A 76 5.28 5.55 -7.51
CA LEU A 76 4.24 5.58 -6.47
C LEU A 76 4.49 6.65 -5.42
N ALA A 77 5.69 6.69 -4.83
CA ALA A 77 6.01 7.67 -3.81
C ALA A 77 6.00 9.12 -4.34
N PRO A 78 6.58 9.43 -5.52
CA PRO A 78 6.43 10.75 -6.14
C PRO A 78 4.96 11.14 -6.42
N LEU A 79 4.14 10.23 -6.92
CA LEU A 79 2.72 10.49 -7.20
C LEU A 79 1.93 10.77 -5.90
N ALA A 80 2.08 9.91 -4.90
CA ALA A 80 1.40 10.07 -3.61
C ALA A 80 1.93 11.26 -2.79
N GLY A 81 3.18 11.67 -3.01
CA GLY A 81 3.77 12.85 -2.38
C GLY A 81 3.21 14.19 -2.90
N VAL A 82 2.61 14.21 -4.10
CA VAL A 82 2.13 15.46 -4.73
C VAL A 82 0.63 15.54 -4.93
N TYR A 83 -0.06 14.43 -5.23
CA TYR A 83 -1.50 14.44 -5.48
C TYR A 83 -2.29 14.27 -4.18
N PRO A 84 -3.10 15.27 -3.76
CA PRO A 84 -3.86 15.19 -2.51
C PRO A 84 -4.79 13.98 -2.41
N ALA A 85 -5.32 13.52 -3.55
CA ALA A 85 -6.23 12.39 -3.59
C ALA A 85 -5.52 11.04 -3.43
N LEU A 86 -4.19 10.95 -3.58
CA LEU A 86 -3.47 9.69 -3.61
C LEU A 86 -2.86 9.33 -2.26
N LYS A 87 -2.94 8.04 -1.93
CA LYS A 87 -2.26 7.38 -0.80
C LYS A 87 -1.66 6.05 -1.24
N LEU A 88 -0.68 5.56 -0.50
CA LEU A 88 -0.04 4.26 -0.73
C LEU A 88 -0.60 3.20 0.21
N GLY A 89 -1.06 2.10 -0.38
CA GLY A 89 -1.33 0.84 0.32
C GLY A 89 -0.04 0.19 0.80
N PRO A 90 -0.09 -0.71 1.81
CA PRO A 90 1.06 -1.50 2.22
C PRO A 90 1.58 -2.41 1.10
N ALA A 91 2.77 -2.99 1.31
CA ALA A 91 3.31 -4.04 0.48
C ALA A 91 2.29 -5.20 0.34
N TRP A 92 1.99 -5.60 -0.89
CA TRP A 92 0.83 -6.45 -1.19
C TRP A 92 1.22 -7.85 -1.68
N TRP A 93 0.40 -8.84 -1.30
CA TRP A 93 0.45 -10.22 -1.77
C TRP A 93 1.81 -10.88 -1.53
N PHE A 94 2.62 -11.06 -2.57
CA PHE A 94 3.96 -11.67 -2.44
C PHE A 94 4.92 -10.80 -1.63
N HIS A 95 4.62 -9.50 -1.53
CA HIS A 95 5.42 -8.52 -0.80
C HIS A 95 4.90 -8.28 0.63
N ASP A 96 3.74 -8.84 1.00
CA ASP A 96 3.26 -8.90 2.38
C ASP A 96 4.09 -9.93 3.17
N SER A 97 5.32 -9.53 3.47
CA SER A 97 6.36 -10.33 4.10
C SER A 97 7.35 -9.40 4.82
N PRO A 98 8.13 -9.89 5.80
CA PRO A 98 9.07 -9.04 6.54
C PRO A 98 10.00 -8.22 5.63
N GLU A 99 10.55 -8.84 4.59
CA GLU A 99 11.47 -8.18 3.67
C GLU A 99 10.76 -7.25 2.67
N GLY A 100 9.56 -7.61 2.20
CA GLY A 100 8.79 -6.74 1.31
C GLY A 100 8.27 -5.48 2.01
N MET A 101 7.80 -5.62 3.26
CA MET A 101 7.42 -4.49 4.11
C MET A 101 8.61 -3.56 4.39
N ARG A 102 9.79 -4.13 4.70
CA ARG A 102 11.02 -3.35 4.87
C ARG A 102 11.37 -2.55 3.62
N ARG A 103 11.39 -3.19 2.45
CA ARG A 103 11.65 -2.51 1.17
C ARG A 103 10.61 -1.44 0.86
N PHE A 104 9.33 -1.68 1.15
CA PHE A 104 8.29 -0.67 1.01
C PHE A 104 8.61 0.58 1.85
N ARG A 105 8.96 0.41 3.13
CA ARG A 105 9.34 1.55 3.99
C ARG A 105 10.58 2.26 3.49
N GLU A 106 11.63 1.52 3.13
CA GLU A 106 12.88 2.08 2.64
C GLU A 106 12.71 2.85 1.33
N MET A 107 11.87 2.37 0.41
CA MET A 107 11.73 2.94 -0.93
C MET A 107 10.66 4.02 -1.06
N THR A 108 9.70 4.12 -0.13
CA THR A 108 8.59 5.09 -0.25
C THR A 108 8.68 6.27 0.72
N THR A 109 9.26 6.07 1.90
CA THR A 109 9.18 7.06 3.00
C THR A 109 9.84 8.40 2.64
N GLU A 110 10.95 8.40 1.91
CA GLU A 110 11.71 9.64 1.65
C GLU A 110 10.97 10.65 0.76
N THR A 111 10.04 10.18 -0.09
CA THR A 111 9.25 11.07 -0.97
C THR A 111 7.79 11.17 -0.53
N ALA A 112 7.16 10.06 -0.16
CA ALA A 112 5.76 10.08 0.25
C ALA A 112 5.60 10.52 1.72
N GLY A 113 6.59 10.26 2.57
CA GLY A 113 6.43 10.35 4.02
C GLY A 113 5.48 9.28 4.58
N PHE A 114 5.36 9.21 5.90
CA PHE A 114 4.48 8.23 6.56
C PHE A 114 2.99 8.53 6.36
N TYR A 115 2.61 9.80 6.38
CA TYR A 115 1.22 10.26 6.33
C TYR A 115 0.57 10.18 4.93
N ASN A 116 1.33 9.84 3.89
CA ASN A 116 0.78 9.44 2.60
C ASN A 116 0.66 7.92 2.42
N THR A 117 0.92 7.14 3.48
CA THR A 117 0.59 5.70 3.55
C THR A 117 -0.65 5.47 4.40
N VAL A 118 -1.23 4.26 4.33
CA VAL A 118 -2.54 3.96 4.98
C VAL A 118 -2.45 2.93 6.11
N GLY A 119 -1.25 2.63 6.61
CA GLY A 119 -1.04 1.56 7.60
C GLY A 119 -0.97 0.18 6.93
N PHE A 120 -1.61 -0.83 7.53
CA PHE A 120 -1.54 -2.23 7.13
C PHE A 120 -2.92 -2.90 7.01
N ASN A 121 -3.07 -3.83 6.06
CA ASN A 121 -4.20 -4.75 5.93
C ASN A 121 -3.69 -6.17 5.61
N ASP A 122 -4.38 -7.20 6.08
CA ASP A 122 -3.93 -8.59 6.00
C ASP A 122 -4.21 -9.30 4.66
N ASP A 123 -5.20 -8.82 3.89
CA ASP A 123 -5.66 -9.38 2.60
C ASP A 123 -5.76 -10.91 2.59
N THR A 124 -6.30 -11.50 3.66
CA THR A 124 -6.32 -12.96 3.82
C THR A 124 -7.72 -13.54 3.90
N ARG A 125 -7.89 -14.74 3.31
CA ARG A 125 -9.06 -15.60 3.58
C ARG A 125 -8.87 -16.46 4.83
N ALA A 126 -7.65 -16.55 5.35
CA ALA A 126 -7.32 -17.40 6.49
C ALA A 126 -7.51 -16.63 7.80
N PHE A 127 -8.74 -16.61 8.32
CA PHE A 127 -9.11 -15.89 9.55
C PHE A 127 -8.13 -16.07 10.73
N PRO A 128 -7.63 -17.28 11.05
CA PRO A 128 -6.66 -17.45 12.15
C PRO A 128 -5.31 -16.75 11.93
N SER A 129 -4.97 -16.38 10.69
CA SER A 129 -3.72 -15.70 10.35
C SER A 129 -3.75 -14.19 10.58
N ILE A 130 -4.94 -13.59 10.74
CA ILE A 130 -5.11 -12.14 10.95
C ILE A 130 -4.23 -11.61 12.10
N PRO A 131 -4.29 -12.14 13.34
CA PRO A 131 -3.46 -11.62 14.42
C PRO A 131 -1.96 -11.79 14.14
N ALA A 132 -1.55 -12.88 13.51
CA ALA A 132 -0.16 -13.14 13.17
C ALA A 132 0.38 -12.15 12.13
N ARG A 133 -0.39 -11.85 11.08
CA ARG A 133 -0.03 -10.87 10.04
C ARG A 133 0.10 -9.46 10.60
N HIS A 134 -0.86 -9.05 11.44
CA HIS A 134 -0.78 -7.75 12.11
C HIS A 134 0.41 -7.66 13.08
N ASP A 135 0.77 -8.74 13.77
CA ASP A 135 1.97 -8.75 14.63
C ASP A 135 3.25 -8.59 13.82
N VAL A 136 3.38 -9.28 12.68
CA VAL A 136 4.51 -9.10 11.76
C VAL A 136 4.60 -7.66 11.28
N ALA A 137 3.51 -7.07 10.80
CA ALA A 137 3.49 -5.69 10.32
C ALA A 137 3.96 -4.71 11.41
N ARG A 138 3.45 -4.83 12.64
CA ARG A 138 3.85 -3.99 13.78
C ARG A 138 5.34 -4.13 14.10
N ARG A 139 5.88 -5.35 14.10
CA ARG A 139 7.31 -5.59 14.37
C ARG A 139 8.20 -4.99 13.30
N VAL A 140 7.83 -5.12 12.03
CA VAL A 140 8.61 -4.56 10.91
C VAL A 140 8.59 -3.03 10.95
N ASP A 141 7.43 -2.42 11.20
CA ASP A 141 7.32 -0.97 11.34
C ASP A 141 8.17 -0.47 12.53
N CYS A 142 8.08 -1.12 13.70
CA CYS A 142 8.93 -0.77 14.85
C CYS A 142 10.43 -0.94 14.54
N ALA A 143 10.82 -2.00 13.83
CA ALA A 143 12.22 -2.20 13.45
C ALA A 143 12.72 -1.10 12.50
N PHE A 144 11.90 -0.68 11.53
CA PHE A 144 12.23 0.43 10.64
C PHE A 144 12.37 1.75 11.40
N LEU A 145 11.41 2.07 12.27
CA LEU A 145 11.46 3.28 13.10
C LEU A 145 12.65 3.28 14.06
N ALA A 146 12.92 2.15 14.72
CA ALA A 146 14.08 1.99 15.61
C ALA A 146 15.41 2.23 14.87
N ARG A 147 15.52 1.77 13.61
CA ARG A 147 16.69 2.06 12.78
C ARG A 147 16.83 3.55 12.50
N LEU A 148 15.75 4.26 12.18
CA LEU A 148 15.80 5.71 11.97
C LEU A 148 16.22 6.46 13.24
N VAL A 149 15.75 6.03 14.41
CA VAL A 149 16.16 6.61 15.71
C VAL A 149 17.63 6.35 16.00
N ALA A 150 18.09 5.10 15.82
CA ALA A 150 19.49 4.73 16.05
C ALA A 150 20.47 5.44 15.11
N GLU A 151 20.03 5.76 13.89
CA GLU A 151 20.78 6.54 12.90
C GLU A 151 20.60 8.07 13.07
N HIS A 152 19.88 8.53 14.11
CA HIS A 152 19.58 9.94 14.38
C HIS A 152 18.82 10.66 13.24
N ARG A 153 18.03 9.92 12.47
CA ARG A 153 17.17 10.44 11.38
C ARG A 153 15.75 10.79 11.85
N LEU A 154 15.36 10.32 13.02
CA LEU A 154 14.05 10.54 13.65
C LEU A 154 14.24 10.61 15.16
N ARG A 155 13.52 11.49 15.86
CA ARG A 155 13.56 11.50 17.33
C ARG A 155 12.74 10.34 17.90
N GLU A 156 13.10 9.91 19.11
CA GLU A 156 12.45 8.76 19.75
C GLU A 156 10.98 9.02 20.10
N ASP A 157 10.63 10.24 20.50
CA ASP A 157 9.24 10.67 20.74
C ASP A 157 8.41 10.60 19.44
N GLU A 158 8.94 11.10 18.34
CA GLU A 158 8.30 11.01 17.01
C GLU A 158 8.10 9.55 16.56
N ALA A 159 9.06 8.66 16.86
CA ALA A 159 8.95 7.24 16.53
C ALA A 159 7.81 6.56 17.30
N HIS A 160 7.63 6.88 18.58
CA HIS A 160 6.52 6.35 19.39
C HIS A 160 5.16 6.81 18.84
N GLU A 161 5.03 8.08 18.47
CA GLU A 161 3.82 8.62 17.85
C GLU A 161 3.53 7.92 16.51
N LEU A 162 4.55 7.80 15.65
CA LEU A 162 4.42 7.15 14.34
C LEU A 162 4.04 5.66 14.46
N ALA A 163 4.56 4.94 15.45
CA ALA A 163 4.20 3.55 15.68
C ALA A 163 2.69 3.38 15.92
N GLN A 164 2.08 4.29 16.70
CA GLN A 164 0.64 4.28 16.94
C GLN A 164 -0.15 4.72 15.70
N GLU A 165 0.32 5.76 14.99
CA GLU A 165 -0.31 6.22 13.76
C GLU A 165 -0.35 5.10 12.70
N LEU A 166 0.77 4.41 12.46
CA LEU A 166 0.88 3.33 11.46
C LEU A 166 0.04 2.10 11.84
N ALA A 167 -0.02 1.74 13.13
CA ALA A 167 -0.71 0.54 13.58
C ALA A 167 -2.23 0.71 13.73
N TYR A 168 -2.74 1.95 13.81
CA TYR A 168 -4.14 2.20 14.13
C TYR A 168 -4.70 3.45 13.42
N THR A 169 -4.16 4.63 13.72
CA THR A 169 -4.82 5.90 13.38
C THR A 169 -4.89 6.15 11.88
N LEU A 170 -3.81 5.87 11.13
CA LEU A 170 -3.76 6.10 9.68
C LEU A 170 -4.75 5.21 8.92
N ALA A 171 -4.88 3.94 9.31
CA ALA A 171 -5.86 3.04 8.71
C ALA A 171 -7.28 3.56 8.97
N LYS A 172 -7.60 3.92 10.22
CA LYS A 172 -8.91 4.49 10.56
C LYS A 172 -9.24 5.76 9.76
N LYS A 173 -8.30 6.70 9.70
CA LYS A 173 -8.44 7.94 8.92
C LYS A 173 -8.62 7.66 7.42
N ALA A 174 -7.77 6.82 6.84
CA ALA A 174 -7.78 6.52 5.40
C ALA A 174 -9.05 5.79 4.96
N TYR A 175 -9.59 4.91 5.80
CA TYR A 175 -10.78 4.09 5.50
C TYR A 175 -12.09 4.65 6.09
N ARG A 176 -12.05 5.82 6.75
CA ARG A 176 -13.22 6.52 7.33
C ARG A 176 -13.98 5.69 8.37
N ILE A 177 -13.25 5.05 9.29
CA ILE A 177 -13.78 4.21 10.39
C ILE A 177 -13.24 4.64 11.76
#